data_AF-A0A354B3B3-F1
#
_entry.id   AF-A0A354B3B3-F1
#
_cell.length_a   1.000
_cell.length_b   1.000
_cell.length_c   1.000
_cell.angle_alpha   90.00
_cell.angle_beta   90.00
_cell.angle_gamma   90.00
#
_symmetry.space_group_name_H-M   'P 1'
#
loop_
_entity.id
_entity.type
_entity.pdbx_description
1 polymer ?
#
loop_
_entity_poly.entity_id
_entity_poly.type
_entity_poly.pdbx_seq_one_letter_code
_entity_poly.pdbx_strand_id
1 'polypeptide(L)'
;MTVREPHKEIVSASQMADSLQWLSFALILVFLAQIITALFPIALFQPEWMVRFSGSLRGIASLPLMALGLIMLANMIDDKVLPSSLHLQLFRRIASLAAIGFLLLIPLQTYGAVVGIRSQLQQVQGQLNSLTAAAELVQQASSEPQLRDAIRAIPGAEALANRPLGTDVKTVKKALLDKLRESTTSLQTQLNESRSKATQNVIPPLIRDAAMSFAYAIGFAGMGYGQNGNSSLLRRLLNTNKRSLSKGRQLWGQDNPGKSGSRWLKP
;
A
#
# COMPACT_ATOMS: atom_id res chain seq x y z
N MET A 1 47.86 -21.24 -49.30
CA MET A 1 47.78 -20.34 -48.12
C MET A 1 46.31 -20.06 -47.86
N THR A 2 45.69 -20.87 -47.01
CA THR A 2 44.29 -20.72 -46.60
C THR A 2 44.27 -19.86 -45.35
N VAL A 3 43.81 -18.62 -45.50
CA VAL A 3 43.58 -17.68 -44.40
C VAL A 3 42.43 -18.27 -43.57
N ARG A 4 42.75 -18.89 -42.43
CA ARG A 4 41.76 -19.19 -41.40
C ARG A 4 41.29 -17.85 -40.86
N GLU A 5 40.12 -17.41 -41.31
CA GLU A 5 39.46 -16.30 -40.64
C GLU A 5 39.15 -16.73 -39.20
N PRO A 6 39.51 -15.91 -38.20
CA PRO A 6 39.19 -16.20 -36.83
C PRO A 6 37.67 -16.14 -36.69
N HIS A 7 37.06 -17.30 -36.44
CA HIS A 7 35.71 -17.40 -35.91
C HIS A 7 35.62 -16.47 -34.70
N LYS A 8 35.07 -15.27 -34.91
CA LYS A 8 34.53 -14.44 -33.85
C LYS A 8 33.44 -15.31 -33.23
N GLU A 9 33.75 -15.88 -32.07
CA GLU A 9 32.79 -16.58 -31.23
C GLU A 9 31.62 -15.64 -31.00
N ILE A 10 30.56 -15.86 -31.78
CA ILE A 10 29.25 -15.33 -31.48
C ILE A 10 28.93 -16.00 -30.16
N VAL A 11 29.04 -15.25 -29.05
CA VAL A 11 28.60 -15.68 -27.72
C VAL A 11 27.30 -16.42 -27.93
N SER A 12 27.31 -17.72 -27.60
CA SER A 12 26.20 -18.59 -27.95
C SER A 12 24.94 -18.01 -27.32
N ALA A 13 23.84 -17.92 -28.07
CA ALA A 13 22.57 -17.38 -27.57
C ALA A 13 22.17 -17.99 -26.21
N SER A 14 22.51 -19.28 -26.01
CA SER A 14 22.40 -20.00 -24.74
C SER A 14 23.17 -19.35 -23.57
N GLN A 15 24.43 -18.94 -23.76
CA GLN A 15 25.23 -18.27 -22.73
C GLN A 15 24.62 -16.92 -22.34
N MET A 16 24.07 -16.17 -23.29
CA MET A 16 23.37 -14.93 -23.00
C MET A 16 22.09 -15.20 -22.19
N ALA A 17 21.28 -16.18 -22.58
CA ALA A 17 20.07 -16.57 -21.86
C ALA A 17 20.38 -17.01 -20.41
N ASP A 18 21.42 -17.82 -20.21
CA ASP A 18 21.88 -18.25 -18.89
C ASP A 18 22.29 -17.06 -18.01
N SER A 19 23.04 -16.10 -18.57
CA SER A 19 23.47 -14.91 -17.83
C SER A 19 22.29 -14.03 -17.37
N LEU A 20 21.27 -13.86 -18.23
CA LEU A 20 20.05 -13.13 -17.91
C LEU A 20 19.24 -13.82 -16.82
N GLN A 21 19.19 -15.16 -16.84
CA GLN A 21 18.50 -15.95 -15.82
C GLN A 21 19.18 -15.84 -14.46
N TRP A 22 20.50 -15.96 -14.40
CA TRP A 22 21.26 -15.78 -13.15
C TRP A 22 21.11 -14.37 -12.59
N LEU A 23 21.16 -13.36 -13.45
CA LEU A 23 20.92 -11.97 -13.05
C LEU A 23 19.50 -11.79 -12.47
N SER A 24 18.48 -12.36 -13.12
CA SER A 24 17.11 -12.34 -12.62
C SER A 24 16.99 -13.00 -11.24
N PHE A 25 17.60 -14.16 -11.05
CA PHE A 25 17.59 -14.87 -9.77
C PHE A 25 18.25 -14.04 -8.67
N ALA A 26 19.38 -13.39 -8.96
CA ALA A 26 20.05 -12.48 -8.04
C ALA A 26 19.14 -11.30 -7.64
N LEU A 27 18.42 -10.69 -8.59
CA LEU A 27 17.47 -9.61 -8.32
C LEU A 27 16.30 -10.07 -7.42
N ILE A 28 15.77 -11.27 -7.65
CA ILE A 28 14.72 -11.84 -6.81
C ILE A 28 15.24 -12.09 -5.39
N LEU A 29 16.44 -12.63 -5.25
CA LEU A 29 17.05 -12.90 -3.95
C LEU A 29 17.27 -11.61 -3.15
N VAL A 30 17.75 -10.55 -3.81
CA VAL A 30 17.91 -9.22 -3.21
C VAL A 30 16.55 -8.64 -2.79
N PHE A 31 15.53 -8.77 -3.62
CA PHE A 31 14.16 -8.37 -3.27
C PHE A 31 13.65 -9.11 -2.03
N LEU A 32 13.82 -10.44 -1.97
CA LEU A 32 13.39 -11.26 -0.83
C LEU A 32 14.10 -10.86 0.47
N ALA A 33 15.41 -10.62 0.44
CA ALA A 33 16.16 -10.15 1.61
C ALA A 33 15.64 -8.80 2.13
N GLN A 34 15.29 -7.88 1.22
CA GLN A 34 14.71 -6.59 1.59
C GLN A 34 13.30 -6.71 2.16
N ILE A 35 12.46 -7.59 1.61
CA ILE A 35 11.12 -7.88 2.15
C ILE A 35 11.21 -8.43 3.57
N ILE A 36 12.10 -9.39 3.81
CA ILE A 36 12.31 -9.97 5.14
C ILE A 36 12.69 -8.87 6.12
N THR A 37 13.65 -8.02 5.76
CA THR A 37 14.09 -6.89 6.60
C THR A 37 12.95 -5.90 6.88
N ALA A 38 12.14 -5.57 5.87
CA ALA A 38 11.00 -4.65 6.01
C ALA A 38 9.89 -5.21 6.90
N LEU A 39 9.80 -6.53 7.03
CA LEU A 39 8.80 -7.19 7.86
C LEU A 39 9.02 -6.97 9.36
N PHE A 40 10.28 -6.74 9.79
CA PHE A 40 10.64 -6.62 11.21
C PHE A 40 10.62 -5.16 11.72
N PRO A 41 10.15 -4.90 12.96
CA PRO A 41 9.34 -5.79 13.81
C PRO A 41 7.96 -6.04 13.18
N ILE A 42 7.45 -7.28 13.28
CA ILE A 42 6.15 -7.64 12.70
C ILE A 42 5.04 -7.03 13.55
N ALA A 43 4.37 -6.00 13.03
CA ALA A 43 3.29 -5.30 13.71
C ALA A 43 2.10 -5.06 12.76
N LEU A 44 1.48 -6.14 12.30
CA LEU A 44 0.43 -6.11 11.25
C LEU A 44 -0.76 -5.19 11.56
N PHE A 45 -1.01 -4.88 12.84
CA PHE A 45 -2.13 -4.05 13.27
C PHE A 45 -1.74 -2.60 13.60
N GLN A 46 -0.45 -2.26 13.54
CA GLN A 46 0.02 -0.90 13.75
C GLN A 46 -0.02 -0.13 12.43
N PRO A 47 -0.77 0.99 12.35
CA PRO A 47 -0.84 1.82 11.14
C PRO A 47 0.55 2.25 10.62
N GLU A 48 1.46 2.56 11.54
CA GLU A 48 2.83 2.97 11.25
C GLU A 48 3.60 1.86 10.52
N TRP A 49 3.42 0.61 10.96
CA TRP A 49 4.01 -0.55 10.31
C TRP A 49 3.45 -0.76 8.90
N MET A 50 2.12 -0.65 8.72
CA MET A 50 1.48 -0.81 7.41
C MET A 50 1.99 0.24 6.40
N VAL A 51 2.09 1.50 6.81
CA VAL A 51 2.60 2.59 5.96
C VAL A 51 4.07 2.36 5.62
N ARG A 52 4.90 2.02 6.61
CA ARG A 52 6.34 1.74 6.39
C ARG A 52 6.57 0.54 5.48
N PHE A 53 5.88 -0.57 5.74
CA PHE A 53 6.01 -1.81 4.96
C PHE A 53 5.55 -1.60 3.52
N SER A 54 4.39 -0.96 3.32
CA SER A 54 3.89 -0.65 1.98
C SER A 54 4.78 0.34 1.22
N GLY A 55 5.37 1.32 1.91
CA GLY A 55 6.42 2.19 1.37
C GLY A 55 7.63 1.41 0.89
N SER A 56 8.17 0.52 1.75
CA SER A 56 9.31 -0.32 1.42
C SER A 56 9.02 -1.25 0.24
N LEU A 57 7.90 -1.98 0.26
CA LEU A 57 7.48 -2.91 -0.79
C LEU A 57 7.43 -2.23 -2.17
N ARG A 58 6.97 -0.98 -2.24
CA ARG A 58 6.92 -0.21 -3.50
C ARG A 58 8.28 0.31 -3.94
N GLY A 59 9.12 0.74 -2.99
CA GLY A 59 10.47 1.17 -3.29
C GLY A 59 11.31 0.07 -3.96
N ILE A 60 11.00 -1.19 -3.64
CA ILE A 60 11.74 -2.36 -4.14
C ILE A 60 10.97 -3.16 -5.20
N ALA A 61 9.74 -2.76 -5.55
CA ALA A 61 8.86 -3.45 -6.49
C ALA A 61 9.41 -3.55 -7.92
N SER A 62 10.28 -2.61 -8.30
CA SER A 62 10.93 -2.61 -9.61
C SER A 62 11.85 -3.81 -9.79
N LEU A 63 12.48 -4.33 -8.73
CA LEU A 63 13.39 -5.47 -8.78
C LEU A 63 12.72 -6.74 -9.30
N PRO A 64 11.63 -7.26 -8.69
CA PRO A 64 10.95 -8.44 -9.20
C PRO A 64 10.33 -8.21 -10.58
N LEU A 65 9.92 -6.98 -10.91
CA LEU A 65 9.41 -6.67 -12.24
C LEU A 65 10.51 -6.78 -13.31
N MET A 66 11.70 -6.20 -13.05
CA MET A 66 12.86 -6.34 -13.93
C MET A 66 13.30 -7.80 -14.03
N ALA A 67 13.34 -8.52 -12.91
CA ALA A 67 13.70 -9.94 -12.89
C ALA A 67 12.76 -10.78 -13.77
N LEU A 68 11.44 -10.57 -13.69
CA LEU A 68 10.48 -11.23 -14.55
C LEU A 68 10.68 -10.86 -16.03
N GLY A 69 10.95 -9.59 -16.33
CA GLY A 69 11.26 -9.13 -17.69
C GLY A 69 12.50 -9.82 -18.26
N LEU A 70 13.57 -9.97 -17.46
CA LEU A 70 14.79 -10.69 -17.85
C LEU A 70 14.54 -12.17 -18.10
N ILE A 71 13.73 -12.84 -17.26
CA ILE A 71 13.33 -14.24 -17.50
C ILE A 71 12.56 -14.36 -18.81
N MET A 72 11.63 -13.44 -19.09
CA MET A 72 10.89 -13.44 -20.35
C MET A 72 11.81 -13.24 -21.55
N LEU A 73 12.78 -12.32 -21.45
CA LEU A 73 13.76 -12.08 -22.51
C LEU A 73 14.69 -13.29 -22.73
N ALA A 74 15.16 -13.93 -21.66
CA ALA A 74 15.96 -15.15 -21.73
C ALA A 74 15.23 -16.27 -22.47
N ASN A 75 13.93 -16.45 -22.15
CA ASN A 75 13.07 -17.42 -22.85
C ASN A 75 12.89 -17.10 -24.33
N MET A 76 12.80 -15.81 -24.70
CA MET A 76 12.69 -15.41 -26.12
C MET A 76 13.97 -15.67 -26.93
N ILE A 77 15.12 -15.73 -26.26
CA ILE A 77 16.42 -15.98 -26.89
C ILE A 77 16.66 -17.48 -27.09
N ASP A 78 16.33 -18.29 -26.07
CA ASP A 78 16.47 -19.74 -26.14
C ASP A 78 15.30 -20.46 -25.43
N ASP A 79 14.36 -20.95 -26.23
CA ASP A 79 13.18 -21.71 -25.75
C ASP A 79 13.56 -23.00 -25.00
N LYS A 80 14.81 -23.48 -25.11
CA LYS A 80 15.27 -24.72 -24.48
C LYS A 80 15.74 -24.54 -23.04
N VAL A 81 16.02 -23.30 -22.60
CA VAL A 81 16.63 -23.02 -21.28
C VAL A 81 15.64 -23.25 -20.13
N LEU A 82 14.33 -23.07 -20.37
CA LEU A 82 13.28 -23.35 -19.39
C LEU A 82 12.27 -24.38 -19.94
N PRO A 83 12.64 -25.67 -20.01
CA PRO A 83 11.80 -26.72 -20.58
C PRO A 83 10.58 -27.09 -19.70
N SER A 84 10.39 -26.40 -18.56
CA SER A 84 9.33 -26.70 -17.60
C SER A 84 8.27 -25.62 -17.57
N SER A 85 7.15 -25.89 -18.25
CA SER A 85 5.92 -25.10 -18.20
C SER A 85 5.42 -24.83 -16.77
N LEU A 86 5.85 -25.60 -15.77
CA LEU A 86 5.46 -25.45 -14.37
C LEU A 86 6.05 -24.19 -13.71
N HIS A 87 7.34 -23.90 -13.93
CA HIS A 87 7.97 -22.71 -13.34
C HIS A 87 7.35 -21.44 -13.90
N LEU A 88 7.15 -21.38 -15.23
CA LEU A 88 6.47 -20.27 -15.88
C LEU A 88 5.03 -20.08 -15.39
N GLN A 89 4.30 -21.18 -15.16
CA GLN A 89 2.97 -21.11 -14.56
C GLN A 89 3.00 -20.57 -13.13
N LEU A 90 3.99 -20.97 -12.32
CA LEU A 90 4.16 -20.47 -10.97
C LEU A 90 4.49 -18.96 -10.98
N PHE A 91 5.42 -18.51 -11.83
CA PHE A 91 5.74 -17.09 -11.98
C PHE A 91 4.53 -16.27 -12.42
N ARG A 92 3.74 -16.77 -13.37
CA ARG A 92 2.49 -16.10 -13.79
C ARG A 92 1.49 -16.00 -12.66
N ARG A 93 1.32 -17.06 -11.85
CA ARG A 93 0.45 -17.03 -10.66
C ARG A 93 0.96 -16.01 -9.64
N ILE A 94 2.25 -16.02 -9.32
CA ILE A 94 2.86 -15.07 -8.39
C ILE A 94 2.72 -13.64 -8.92
N ALA A 95 2.95 -13.39 -10.20
CA ALA A 95 2.78 -12.07 -10.82
C ALA A 95 1.31 -11.60 -10.71
N SER A 96 0.34 -12.46 -11.01
CA SER A 96 -1.07 -12.12 -10.83
C SER A 96 -1.44 -11.84 -9.37
N LEU A 97 -0.89 -12.60 -8.42
CA LEU A 97 -1.07 -12.38 -6.99
C LEU A 97 -0.43 -11.06 -6.55
N ALA A 98 0.77 -10.75 -7.05
CA ALA A 98 1.46 -9.49 -6.81
C ALA A 98 0.65 -8.31 -7.33
N ALA A 99 0.06 -8.42 -8.53
CA ALA A 99 -0.80 -7.38 -9.09
C ALA A 99 -1.99 -7.06 -8.17
N ILE A 100 -2.66 -8.11 -7.66
CA ILE A 100 -3.74 -7.96 -6.68
C ILE A 100 -3.21 -7.34 -5.38
N GLY A 101 -2.04 -7.80 -4.91
CA GLY A 101 -1.38 -7.25 -3.72
C GLY A 101 -1.12 -5.75 -3.84
N PHE A 102 -0.54 -5.29 -4.94
CA PHE A 102 -0.30 -3.86 -5.20
C PHE A 102 -1.59 -3.06 -5.30
N LEU A 103 -2.66 -3.63 -5.86
CA LEU A 103 -3.96 -2.97 -5.89
C LEU A 103 -4.54 -2.83 -4.46
N LEU A 104 -4.34 -3.85 -3.61
CA LEU A 104 -4.78 -3.85 -2.21
C LEU A 104 -3.95 -2.90 -1.33
N LEU A 105 -2.74 -2.52 -1.74
CA LEU A 105 -1.95 -1.52 -1.01
C LEU A 105 -2.60 -0.14 -1.01
N ILE A 106 -3.38 0.22 -2.03
CA ILE A 106 -4.03 1.54 -2.14
C ILE A 106 -5.01 1.79 -0.97
N PRO A 107 -6.03 0.93 -0.75
CA PRO A 107 -6.92 1.11 0.40
C PRO A 107 -6.18 0.96 1.74
N LEU A 108 -5.17 0.08 1.82
CA LEU A 108 -4.38 -0.13 3.03
C LEU A 108 -3.60 1.13 3.44
N GLN A 109 -2.93 1.79 2.49
CA GLN A 109 -2.20 3.04 2.71
C GLN A 109 -3.14 4.18 3.09
N THR A 110 -4.29 4.27 2.41
CA THR A 110 -5.31 5.27 2.71
C THR A 110 -5.81 5.11 4.14
N TYR A 111 -6.10 3.87 4.56
CA TYR A 111 -6.49 3.58 5.94
C TYR A 111 -5.40 3.96 6.94
N GLY A 112 -4.15 3.52 6.73
CA GLY A 112 -3.02 3.81 7.61
C GLY A 112 -2.77 5.31 7.77
N ALA A 113 -2.84 6.07 6.66
CA ALA A 113 -2.68 7.52 6.68
C ALA A 113 -3.80 8.22 7.47
N VAL A 114 -5.07 7.85 7.25
CA VAL A 114 -6.20 8.43 7.96
C VAL A 114 -6.14 8.15 9.46
N VAL A 115 -5.84 6.90 9.84
CA VAL A 115 -5.70 6.52 11.25
C VAL A 115 -4.52 7.25 11.89
N GLY A 116 -3.38 7.36 11.20
CA GLY A 116 -2.21 8.11 11.67
C GLY A 116 -2.52 9.58 11.95
N ILE A 117 -3.19 10.27 11.01
CA ILE A 117 -3.61 11.67 11.21
C ILE A 117 -4.57 11.79 12.40
N ARG A 118 -5.54 10.87 12.52
CA ARG A 118 -6.49 10.90 13.64
C ARG A 118 -5.79 10.70 14.98
N SER A 119 -4.86 9.75 15.08
CA SER A 119 -4.07 9.50 16.28
C SER A 119 -3.27 10.75 16.69
N GLN A 120 -2.59 11.38 15.74
CA GLN A 120 -1.84 12.61 15.99
C GLN A 120 -2.74 13.76 16.47
N LEU A 121 -3.89 13.97 15.81
CA LEU A 121 -4.84 15.02 16.21
C LEU A 121 -5.46 14.73 17.59
N GLN A 122 -5.76 13.46 17.90
CA GLN A 122 -6.26 13.05 19.21
C GLN A 122 -5.24 13.29 20.32
N GLN A 123 -3.95 13.05 20.05
CA GLN A 123 -2.89 13.33 21.02
C GLN A 123 -2.78 14.83 21.34
N VAL A 124 -2.78 15.69 20.30
CA VAL A 124 -2.73 17.15 20.49
C VAL A 124 -3.99 17.67 21.17
N GLN A 125 -5.17 17.15 20.78
CA GLN A 125 -6.44 17.50 21.42
C GLN A 125 -6.48 17.06 22.90
N GLY A 126 -5.95 15.88 23.22
CA GLY A 126 -5.84 15.39 24.59
C GLY A 126 -4.98 16.30 25.46
N GLN A 127 -3.84 16.77 24.92
CA GLN A 127 -2.99 17.76 25.59
C GLN A 127 -3.73 19.08 25.82
N LEU A 128 -4.45 19.57 24.81
CA LEU A 128 -5.25 20.79 24.91
C LEU A 128 -6.32 20.67 26.01
N ASN A 129 -7.09 19.57 26.01
CA ASN A 129 -8.12 19.31 27.02
C ASN A 129 -7.53 19.23 28.44
N SER A 130 -6.34 18.65 28.60
CA SER A 130 -5.66 18.57 29.89
C SER A 130 -5.20 19.95 30.39
N LEU A 131 -4.74 20.82 29.50
CA LEU A 131 -4.32 22.18 29.85
C LEU A 131 -5.49 23.09 30.15
N THR A 132 -6.61 22.97 29.43
CA THR A 132 -7.83 23.73 29.73
C THR A 132 -8.41 23.32 31.08
N ALA A 133 -8.47 22.01 31.37
CA ALA A 133 -8.91 21.51 32.67
C ALA A 133 -7.99 22.01 33.81
N ALA A 134 -6.67 22.01 33.60
CA ALA A 134 -5.74 22.55 34.59
C ALA A 134 -5.90 24.07 34.78
N ALA A 135 -6.16 24.83 33.72
CA ALA A 135 -6.44 26.27 33.82
C ALA A 135 -7.70 26.55 34.64
N GLU A 136 -8.75 25.74 34.48
CA GLU A 136 -9.97 25.83 35.29
C GLU A 136 -9.70 25.54 36.77
N LEU A 137 -8.92 24.50 37.09
CA LEU A 137 -8.53 24.18 38.46
C LEU A 137 -7.72 25.32 39.10
N VAL A 138 -6.76 25.89 38.36
CA VAL A 138 -5.98 27.06 38.80
C VAL A 138 -6.88 28.27 39.02
N GLN A 139 -7.90 28.47 38.17
CA GLN A 139 -8.85 29.57 38.30
C GLN A 139 -9.76 29.41 39.53
N GLN A 140 -10.16 28.19 39.88
CA GLN A 140 -11.01 27.91 41.06
C GLN A 140 -10.23 27.91 42.38
N ALA A 141 -8.92 27.65 42.34
CA ALA A 141 -8.08 27.64 43.53
C ALA A 141 -8.10 28.99 44.27
N SER A 142 -8.52 28.96 45.54
CA SER A 142 -8.60 30.13 46.42
C SER A 142 -7.56 30.10 47.55
N SER A 143 -6.88 28.98 47.75
CA SER A 143 -5.84 28.79 48.77
C SER A 143 -4.56 28.18 48.17
N GLU A 144 -3.44 28.35 48.87
CA GLU A 144 -2.15 27.78 48.44
C GLU A 144 -2.19 26.26 48.26
N PRO A 145 -2.80 25.46 49.18
CA PRO A 145 -2.92 24.02 48.98
C PRO A 145 -3.68 23.65 47.70
N GLN A 146 -4.81 24.33 47.44
CA GLN A 146 -5.61 24.13 46.23
C GLN A 146 -4.83 24.49 44.96
N LEU A 147 -4.02 25.56 45.01
CA LEU A 147 -3.20 25.96 43.88
C LEU A 147 -2.08 24.93 43.62
N ARG A 148 -1.48 24.36 44.66
CA ARG A 148 -0.49 23.28 44.50
C ARG A 148 -1.10 22.03 43.90
N ASP A 149 -2.30 21.65 44.33
CA ASP A 149 -3.02 20.51 43.75
C ASP A 149 -3.39 20.77 42.28
N ALA A 150 -3.81 21.99 41.94
CA ALA A 150 -4.03 22.39 40.54
C ALA A 150 -2.74 22.34 39.71
N ILE A 151 -1.59 22.73 40.26
CA ILE A 151 -0.29 22.64 39.57
C ILE A 151 0.10 21.18 39.33
N ARG A 152 -0.17 20.27 40.28
CA ARG A 152 0.08 18.82 40.11
C ARG A 152 -0.73 18.21 38.98
N ALA A 153 -1.91 18.78 38.67
CA ALA A 153 -2.74 18.33 37.56
C ALA A 153 -2.19 18.73 36.18
N ILE A 154 -1.20 19.65 36.10
CA ILE A 154 -0.56 20.04 34.85
C ILE A 154 0.49 18.97 34.46
N PRO A 155 0.38 18.32 33.29
CA PRO A 155 1.36 17.34 32.84
C PRO A 155 2.79 17.92 32.81
N GLY A 156 3.72 17.30 33.53
CA GLY A 156 5.13 17.72 33.58
C GLY A 156 5.45 18.87 34.56
N ALA A 157 4.48 19.36 35.34
CA ALA A 157 4.70 20.44 36.32
C ALA A 157 4.95 19.97 37.76
N GLU A 158 5.19 18.67 37.99
CA GLU A 158 5.37 18.07 39.33
C GLU A 158 6.50 18.75 40.14
N ALA A 159 7.58 19.14 39.47
CA ALA A 159 8.70 19.84 40.10
C ALA A 159 8.32 21.25 40.59
N LEU A 160 7.34 21.90 39.97
CA LEU A 160 6.87 23.24 40.35
C LEU A 160 5.94 23.18 41.57
N ALA A 161 5.16 22.10 41.71
CA ALA A 161 4.24 21.92 42.84
C ALA A 161 4.94 21.84 44.21
N ASN A 162 6.18 21.35 44.22
CA ASN A 162 6.95 21.12 45.45
C ASN A 162 7.79 22.33 45.89
N ARG A 163 7.89 23.40 45.09
CA ARG A 163 8.60 24.62 45.51
C ARG A 163 7.75 25.46 46.47
N PRO A 164 8.34 26.10 47.50
CA PRO A 164 7.64 27.11 48.29
C PRO A 164 7.25 28.28 47.37
N LEU A 165 5.97 28.67 47.37
CA LEU A 165 5.49 29.72 46.45
C LEU A 165 6.08 31.10 46.78
N GLY A 166 6.50 31.35 48.04
CA GLY A 166 7.29 32.52 48.47
C GLY A 166 6.66 33.90 48.25
N THR A 167 5.54 33.96 47.55
CA THR A 167 4.92 35.16 46.95
C THR A 167 3.41 35.08 47.16
N ASP A 168 2.71 36.22 47.10
CA ASP A 168 1.25 36.27 47.20
C ASP A 168 0.58 35.35 46.17
N VAL A 169 -0.31 34.48 46.63
CA VAL A 169 -1.01 33.45 45.84
C VAL A 169 -1.67 34.06 44.59
N LYS A 170 -2.16 35.30 44.68
CA LYS A 170 -2.79 36.00 43.56
C LYS A 170 -1.81 36.26 42.41
N THR A 171 -0.56 36.61 42.72
CA THR A 171 0.47 36.89 41.72
C THR A 171 0.88 35.62 40.96
N VAL A 172 1.11 34.53 41.70
CA VAL A 172 1.47 33.23 41.11
C VAL A 172 0.32 32.67 40.28
N LYS A 173 -0.92 32.76 40.78
CA LYS A 173 -2.12 32.36 40.03
C LYS A 173 -2.24 33.10 38.72
N LYS A 174 -2.07 34.43 38.72
CA LYS A 174 -2.14 35.24 37.50
C LYS A 174 -1.05 34.84 36.50
N ALA A 175 0.21 34.74 36.94
CA ALA A 175 1.32 34.34 36.08
C ALA A 175 1.12 32.93 35.49
N LEU A 176 0.60 31.99 36.28
CA LEU A 176 0.32 30.63 35.82
C LEU A 176 -0.84 30.61 34.80
N LEU A 177 -1.92 31.35 35.05
CA LEU A 177 -3.03 31.48 34.11
C LEU A 177 -2.59 32.11 32.78
N ASP A 178 -1.74 33.14 32.82
CA ASP A 178 -1.23 33.77 31.62
C ASP A 178 -0.39 32.79 30.80
N LYS A 179 0.51 32.02 31.45
CA LYS A 179 1.31 30.97 30.79
C LYS A 179 0.45 29.83 30.25
N LEU A 180 -0.59 29.41 30.97
CA LEU A 180 -1.52 28.38 30.52
C LEU A 180 -2.35 28.85 29.31
N ARG A 181 -2.79 30.12 29.30
CA ARG A 181 -3.49 30.72 28.15
C ARG A 181 -2.60 30.81 26.93
N GLU A 182 -1.35 31.24 27.10
CA GLU A 182 -0.35 31.27 26.03
C GLU A 182 -0.12 29.87 25.46
N SER A 183 0.10 28.88 26.34
CA SER A 183 0.30 27.48 25.94
C SER A 183 -0.92 26.90 25.22
N THR A 184 -2.13 27.20 25.71
CA THR A 184 -3.40 26.78 25.09
C THR A 184 -3.57 27.40 23.72
N THR A 185 -3.29 28.70 23.58
CA THR A 185 -3.36 29.42 22.30
C THR A 185 -2.35 28.88 21.29
N SER A 186 -1.13 28.60 21.75
CA SER A 186 -0.09 27.96 20.94
C SER A 186 -0.51 26.57 20.48
N LEU A 187 -1.03 25.72 21.36
CA LEU A 187 -1.50 24.38 20.99
C LEU A 187 -2.73 24.42 20.08
N GLN A 188 -3.66 25.35 20.29
CA GLN A 188 -4.81 25.54 19.40
C GLN A 188 -4.35 25.94 17.99
N THR A 189 -3.37 26.84 17.91
CA THR A 189 -2.74 27.25 16.65
C THR A 189 -2.02 26.07 16.00
N GLN A 190 -1.22 25.33 16.76
CA GLN A 190 -0.54 24.11 16.30
C GLN A 190 -1.52 23.03 15.85
N LEU A 191 -2.69 22.89 16.49
CA LEU A 191 -3.72 21.92 16.09
C LEU A 191 -4.34 22.30 14.75
N ASN A 192 -4.69 23.58 14.57
CA ASN A 192 -5.22 24.10 13.32
C ASN A 192 -4.19 23.99 12.18
N GLU A 193 -2.94 24.37 12.45
CA GLU A 193 -1.83 24.21 11.51
C GLU A 193 -1.55 22.74 11.21
N SER A 194 -1.51 21.87 12.21
CA SER A 194 -1.27 20.43 12.04
C SER A 194 -2.36 19.81 11.20
N ARG A 195 -3.62 20.23 11.36
CA ARG A 195 -4.74 19.75 10.53
C ARG A 195 -4.56 20.15 9.06
N SER A 196 -4.20 21.40 8.81
CA SER A 196 -3.95 21.89 7.45
C SER A 196 -2.70 21.27 6.82
N LYS A 197 -1.60 21.19 7.58
CA LYS A 197 -0.34 20.58 7.16
C LYS A 197 -0.51 19.07 6.95
N ALA A 198 -1.28 18.39 7.79
CA ALA A 198 -1.54 16.96 7.63
C ALA A 198 -2.24 16.67 6.31
N THR A 199 -3.29 17.42 5.94
CA THR A 199 -3.95 17.20 4.65
C THR A 199 -3.05 17.55 3.47
N GLN A 200 -2.36 18.70 3.52
CA GLN A 200 -1.45 19.14 2.46
C GLN A 200 -0.25 18.22 2.27
N ASN A 201 0.33 17.69 3.35
CA ASN A 201 1.51 16.84 3.28
C ASN A 201 1.17 15.37 3.00
N VAL A 202 -0.06 14.92 3.25
CA VAL A 202 -0.44 13.51 3.08
C VAL A 202 -1.07 13.25 1.72
N ILE A 203 -1.88 14.17 1.17
CA ILE A 203 -2.60 13.94 -0.09
C ILE A 203 -1.65 13.73 -1.29
N PRO A 204 -0.66 14.62 -1.57
CA PRO A 204 0.19 14.46 -2.75
C PRO A 204 1.02 13.17 -2.73
N PRO A 205 1.68 12.80 -1.60
CA PRO A 205 2.32 11.50 -1.49
C PRO A 205 1.33 10.38 -1.75
N LEU A 206 0.15 10.35 -1.11
CA LEU A 206 -0.86 9.29 -1.32
C LEU A 206 -1.27 9.12 -2.78
N ILE A 207 -1.46 10.21 -3.54
CA ILE A 207 -1.82 10.13 -4.96
C ILE A 207 -0.66 9.54 -5.77
N ARG A 208 0.57 10.04 -5.58
CA ARG A 208 1.77 9.51 -6.24
C ARG A 208 1.93 8.02 -5.96
N ASP A 209 1.75 7.68 -4.71
CA ASP A 209 1.86 6.36 -4.12
C ASP A 209 0.82 5.36 -4.64
N ALA A 210 -0.42 5.83 -4.82
CA ALA A 210 -1.49 5.07 -5.46
C ALA A 210 -1.21 4.88 -6.95
N ALA A 211 -0.74 5.91 -7.65
CA ALA A 211 -0.39 5.84 -9.07
C ALA A 211 0.75 4.84 -9.32
N MET A 212 1.80 4.86 -8.49
CA MET A 212 2.89 3.88 -8.56
C MET A 212 2.39 2.46 -8.29
N SER A 213 1.57 2.27 -7.26
CA SER A 213 0.99 0.94 -6.94
C SER A 213 0.14 0.42 -8.10
N PHE A 214 -0.66 1.29 -8.72
CA PHE A 214 -1.45 0.96 -9.90
C PHE A 214 -0.58 0.62 -11.11
N ALA A 215 0.49 1.38 -11.36
CA ALA A 215 1.44 1.10 -12.43
C ALA A 215 2.13 -0.27 -12.24
N TYR A 216 2.57 -0.59 -11.02
CA TYR A 216 3.11 -1.92 -10.71
C TYR A 216 2.06 -3.01 -10.87
N ALA A 217 0.83 -2.79 -10.42
CA ALA A 217 -0.25 -3.74 -10.62
C ALA A 217 -0.48 -4.05 -12.11
N ILE A 218 -0.44 -3.04 -12.98
CA ILE A 218 -0.51 -3.22 -14.44
C ILE A 218 0.71 -4.01 -14.95
N GLY A 219 1.91 -3.66 -14.53
CA GLY A 219 3.15 -4.34 -14.95
C GLY A 219 3.12 -5.83 -14.61
N PHE A 220 2.80 -6.17 -13.36
CA PHE A 220 2.68 -7.55 -12.91
C PHE A 220 1.50 -8.28 -13.55
N ALA A 221 0.36 -7.61 -13.74
CA ALA A 221 -0.78 -8.20 -14.44
C ALA A 221 -0.41 -8.55 -15.89
N GLY A 222 0.26 -7.64 -16.59
CA GLY A 222 0.74 -7.84 -17.97
C GLY A 222 1.64 -9.06 -18.10
N MET A 223 2.59 -9.23 -17.18
CA MET A 223 3.47 -10.41 -17.14
C MET A 223 2.74 -11.70 -16.74
N GLY A 224 1.67 -11.60 -15.94
CA GLY A 224 0.81 -12.73 -15.58
C GLY A 224 -0.06 -13.24 -16.74
N TYR A 225 -0.42 -12.39 -17.70
CA TYR A 225 -1.17 -12.76 -18.90
C TYR A 225 -0.27 -13.49 -19.91
N GLY A 226 -0.17 -14.81 -19.76
CA GLY A 226 0.53 -15.65 -20.74
C GLY A 226 -0.09 -15.62 -22.13
N GLN A 227 0.75 -15.64 -23.17
CA GLN A 227 0.36 -15.77 -24.60
C GLN A 227 -0.38 -17.08 -24.94
N ASN A 228 -0.42 -18.05 -24.03
CA ASN A 228 -1.12 -19.31 -24.27
C ASN A 228 -2.62 -19.03 -24.14
N GLY A 229 -3.32 -18.91 -25.28
CA GLY A 229 -4.70 -18.47 -25.50
C GLY A 229 -5.84 -19.16 -24.72
N ASN A 230 -5.55 -19.82 -23.60
CA ASN A 230 -6.55 -20.20 -22.61
C ASN A 230 -7.01 -18.94 -21.88
N SER A 231 -8.08 -18.34 -22.44
CA SER A 231 -8.88 -17.24 -21.92
C SER A 231 -8.70 -17.01 -20.41
N SER A 232 -8.14 -15.84 -20.06
CA SER A 232 -7.95 -15.42 -18.68
C SER A 232 -9.22 -15.62 -17.84
N LEU A 233 -9.09 -15.90 -16.55
CA LEU A 233 -10.24 -16.06 -15.66
C LEU A 233 -11.22 -14.90 -15.78
N LEU A 234 -10.75 -13.66 -15.94
CA LEU A 234 -11.60 -12.50 -16.22
C LEU A 234 -12.35 -12.61 -17.55
N ARG A 235 -11.68 -13.02 -18.63
CA ARG A 235 -12.33 -13.27 -19.93
C ARG A 235 -13.30 -14.45 -19.85
N ARG A 236 -13.00 -15.47 -19.03
CA ARG A 236 -13.87 -16.61 -18.75
C ARG A 236 -15.10 -16.19 -17.95
N LEU A 237 -14.92 -15.31 -16.94
CA LEU A 237 -15.98 -14.77 -16.09
C LEU A 237 -16.89 -13.81 -16.88
N LEU A 238 -16.30 -12.97 -17.74
CA LEU A 238 -17.02 -12.13 -18.69
C LEU A 238 -17.75 -12.95 -19.78
N ASN A 239 -17.17 -14.06 -20.25
CA ASN A 239 -17.86 -14.94 -21.22
C ASN A 239 -18.90 -15.88 -20.60
N THR A 240 -18.78 -16.25 -19.32
CA THR A 240 -19.80 -17.07 -18.66
C THR A 240 -21.14 -16.34 -18.59
N ASN A 241 -21.14 -15.01 -18.53
CA ASN A 241 -22.39 -14.25 -18.51
C ASN A 241 -23.09 -14.21 -19.88
N LYS A 242 -22.34 -14.28 -20.99
CA LYS A 242 -22.94 -14.36 -22.34
C LYS A 242 -23.65 -15.69 -22.63
N ARG A 243 -23.23 -16.81 -22.03
CA ARG A 243 -23.87 -18.12 -22.24
C ARG A 243 -25.19 -18.30 -21.49
N SER A 244 -25.43 -17.52 -20.43
CA SER A 244 -26.72 -17.54 -19.71
C SER A 244 -27.83 -16.90 -20.54
N LEU A 245 -27.53 -15.78 -21.22
CA LEU A 245 -28.52 -15.05 -22.02
C LEU A 245 -28.90 -15.73 -23.34
N SER A 246 -28.07 -16.63 -23.89
CA SER A 246 -28.41 -17.35 -25.12
C SER A 246 -29.36 -18.53 -24.88
N LYS A 247 -29.31 -19.18 -23.72
CA LYS A 247 -30.26 -20.26 -23.38
C LYS A 247 -31.67 -19.74 -23.10
N GLY A 248 -31.80 -18.52 -22.58
CA GLY A 248 -33.10 -17.87 -22.41
C GLY A 248 -33.84 -17.60 -23.74
N ARG A 249 -33.12 -17.47 -24.86
CA ARG A 249 -33.74 -17.19 -26.17
C ARG A 249 -34.20 -18.45 -26.93
N GLN A 250 -33.70 -19.63 -26.58
CA GLN A 250 -34.13 -20.89 -27.21
C GLN A 250 -35.45 -21.43 -26.64
N LEU A 251 -35.89 -20.96 -25.47
CA LEU A 251 -37.16 -21.38 -24.86
C LEU A 251 -38.40 -20.62 -25.40
N TRP A 252 -38.23 -19.59 -26.24
CA TRP A 252 -39.33 -18.77 -26.75
C TRP A 252 -39.50 -18.82 -28.29
N GLY A 253 -38.81 -19.73 -28.99
CA GLY A 253 -38.73 -19.70 -30.46
C GLY A 253 -38.93 -21.02 -31.20
N GLN A 254 -39.50 -22.05 -30.56
CA GLN A 254 -39.68 -23.36 -31.20
C GLN A 254 -41.13 -23.84 -31.21
N ASP A 255 -42.03 -22.99 -31.69
CA ASP A 255 -43.29 -23.43 -32.27
C ASP A 255 -43.33 -22.95 -33.73
N ASN A 256 -42.79 -23.76 -34.64
CA ASN A 256 -42.99 -23.58 -36.08
C ASN A 256 -43.75 -24.79 -36.65
N PRO A 257 -45.08 -24.84 -36.49
CA PRO A 257 -45.91 -25.89 -37.08
C PRO A 257 -46.09 -25.60 -38.58
N GLY A 258 -45.24 -26.15 -39.44
CA GLY A 258 -45.33 -25.80 -40.86
C GLY A 258 -44.43 -26.53 -41.84
N LYS A 259 -44.26 -27.86 -41.72
CA LYS A 259 -43.81 -28.69 -42.86
C LYS A 259 -44.56 -30.01 -42.90
N SER A 260 -45.82 -29.92 -43.33
CA SER A 260 -46.57 -31.07 -43.83
C SER A 260 -46.36 -31.18 -45.35
N GLY A 261 -45.87 -32.35 -45.78
CA GLY A 261 -46.30 -33.01 -47.01
C GLY A 261 -45.87 -32.43 -48.36
N SER A 262 -45.00 -33.15 -49.05
CA SER A 262 -45.22 -33.51 -50.46
C SER A 262 -44.26 -34.62 -50.87
N ARG A 263 -44.69 -35.86 -50.60
CA ARG A 263 -44.16 -37.08 -51.18
C ARG A 263 -44.89 -37.29 -52.52
N TRP A 264 -44.26 -36.93 -53.63
CA TRP A 264 -44.72 -37.33 -54.96
C TRP A 264 -43.60 -38.07 -55.71
N LEU A 265 -43.89 -39.37 -55.84
CA LEU A 265 -43.54 -40.34 -56.88
C LEU A 265 -42.65 -39.87 -58.05
N LYS A 266 -41.67 -40.71 -58.38
CA LYS A 266 -41.14 -40.84 -59.74
C LYS A 266 -41.26 -42.31 -60.19
N PRO A 267 -41.49 -42.52 -61.50
CA PRO A 267 -41.88 -43.79 -62.12
C PRO A 267 -40.76 -44.84 -62.15
#